data_AF-A0AAW2HJ99-F1
#
_entry.id   AF-A0AAW2HJ99-F1
#
_cell.length_a   1.000
_cell.length_b   1.000
_cell.length_c   1.000
_cell.angle_alpha   90.00
_cell.angle_beta   90.00
_cell.angle_gamma   90.00
#
_symmetry.space_group_name_H-M   'P 1'
#
loop_
_entity.id
_entity.type
_entity.pdbx_description
1 polymer ?
#
loop_
_entity_poly.entity_id
_entity_poly.type
_entity_poly.pdbx_seq_one_letter_code
_entity_poly.pdbx_strand_id
1 'polypeptide(L)'
;MREYSQLGHMKEIDESHNSNSLAQAYYIPHNCVINEKSTTTRLRVVFDASAKSQTGYSLNDVLMTGPVLQDDLFSIPLRYRMQTSPQRIFWRERPSEKVKIFELQTVTYETAPASFLAINSVRELAKEQAVNYPVGAKIALRDFYVDDLITGANTKEELFVIKGEIVSLLKKGGLELAKWASNVKELMDSLTEVAEENITFDRDNTTRTLGIIRNQDRDLLTYTVPDMKEKNRVTKRTILSNISQIFDPLGLIGPFIIRSKLLSI
;
A
#
# COMPACT_ATOMS: atom_id res chain seq x y z
N MET A 1 -6.48 -16.05 6.92
CA MET A 1 -7.00 -16.03 8.32
C MET A 1 -6.10 -16.76 9.30
N ARG A 2 -5.75 -18.05 9.14
CA ARG A 2 -4.80 -18.71 10.06
C ARG A 2 -3.49 -17.94 10.23
N GLU A 3 -2.92 -17.47 9.12
CA GLU A 3 -1.73 -16.60 9.09
C GLU A 3 -1.90 -15.33 9.93
N TYR A 4 -3.03 -14.62 9.80
CA TYR A 4 -3.32 -13.42 10.61
C TYR A 4 -3.34 -13.73 12.11
N SER A 5 -3.82 -14.91 12.51
CA SER A 5 -3.79 -15.33 13.92
C SER A 5 -2.37 -15.69 14.37
N GLN A 6 -1.58 -16.35 13.52
CA GLN A 6 -0.20 -16.74 13.82
C GLN A 6 0.73 -15.52 13.95
N LEU A 7 0.51 -14.50 13.12
CA LEU A 7 1.23 -13.22 13.17
C LEU A 7 0.74 -12.30 14.31
N GLY A 8 -0.25 -12.73 15.10
CA GLY A 8 -0.84 -11.93 16.18
C GLY A 8 -1.64 -10.71 15.70
N HIS A 9 -1.99 -10.63 14.42
CA HIS A 9 -2.76 -9.53 13.84
C HIS A 9 -4.25 -9.60 14.20
N MET A 10 -4.74 -10.76 14.65
CA MET A 10 -6.11 -10.92 15.13
C MET A 10 -6.19 -11.90 16.29
N LYS A 11 -7.18 -11.72 17.16
CA LYS A 11 -7.45 -12.56 18.33
C LYS A 11 -8.90 -13.02 18.36
N GLU A 12 -9.13 -14.30 18.65
CA GLU A 12 -10.49 -14.84 18.84
C GLU A 12 -11.09 -14.31 20.16
N ILE A 13 -12.36 -13.91 20.14
CA ILE A 13 -13.09 -13.42 21.31
C ILE A 13 -14.34 -14.26 21.53
N ASP A 14 -14.54 -14.70 22.78
CA ASP A 14 -15.78 -15.34 23.23
C ASP A 14 -16.81 -14.29 23.68
N GLU A 15 -18.01 -14.35 23.10
CA GLU A 15 -19.13 -13.46 23.44
C GLU A 15 -19.66 -13.65 24.87
N SER A 16 -19.34 -14.78 25.52
CA SER A 16 -19.93 -15.18 26.80
C SER A 16 -19.48 -14.36 28.02
N HIS A 17 -18.47 -13.50 27.90
CA HIS A 17 -17.86 -12.81 29.05
C HIS A 17 -17.87 -11.27 29.02
N ASN A 18 -18.39 -10.60 27.98
CA ASN A 18 -18.32 -9.13 27.90
C ASN A 18 -19.51 -8.50 27.17
N SER A 19 -20.68 -8.49 27.80
CA SER A 19 -21.90 -7.83 27.29
C SER A 19 -21.73 -6.33 27.04
N ASN A 20 -20.83 -5.64 27.75
CA ASN A 20 -20.54 -4.22 27.52
C ASN A 20 -19.59 -3.94 26.33
N SER A 21 -18.74 -4.88 25.89
CA SER A 21 -17.81 -4.64 24.77
C SER A 21 -18.43 -4.94 23.40
N LEU A 22 -19.57 -5.64 23.35
CA LEU A 22 -20.32 -5.91 22.13
C LEU A 22 -21.11 -4.69 21.65
N ALA A 23 -21.56 -3.82 22.58
CA ALA A 23 -22.36 -2.63 22.26
C ALA A 23 -21.57 -1.52 21.56
N GLN A 24 -20.23 -1.58 21.57
CA GLN A 24 -19.35 -0.52 21.05
C GLN A 24 -18.39 -1.02 19.94
N ALA A 25 -18.59 -2.23 19.41
CA ALA A 25 -17.73 -2.80 18.38
C ALA A 25 -18.31 -2.59 16.97
N TYR A 26 -17.43 -2.36 15.99
CA TYR A 26 -17.81 -2.31 14.59
C TYR A 26 -17.41 -3.61 13.90
N TYR A 27 -18.36 -4.23 13.19
CA TYR A 27 -18.11 -5.45 12.43
C TYR A 27 -17.82 -5.09 10.97
N ILE A 28 -16.60 -5.36 10.53
CA ILE A 28 -16.13 -5.02 9.19
C ILE A 28 -16.42 -6.20 8.23
N PRO A 29 -17.21 -6.00 7.18
CA PRO A 29 -17.34 -6.98 6.11
C PRO A 29 -15.99 -7.19 5.43
N HIS A 30 -15.70 -8.42 5.02
CA HIS A 30 -14.45 -8.73 4.32
C HIS A 30 -14.69 -9.73 3.21
N ASN A 31 -13.90 -9.62 2.15
CA ASN A 31 -13.96 -10.48 0.97
C ASN A 31 -12.54 -10.89 0.55
N CYS A 32 -12.42 -12.01 -0.15
CA CYS A 32 -11.15 -12.42 -0.74
C CYS A 32 -11.05 -11.96 -2.20
N VAL A 33 -9.89 -11.42 -2.57
CA VAL A 33 -9.54 -11.07 -3.95
C VAL A 33 -8.35 -11.92 -4.35
N ILE A 34 -8.50 -12.67 -5.45
CA ILE A 34 -7.45 -13.50 -6.00
C ILE A 34 -6.79 -12.76 -7.15
N ASN A 35 -5.48 -12.57 -7.04
CA ASN A 35 -4.65 -12.07 -8.13
C ASN A 35 -3.69 -13.18 -8.57
N GLU A 36 -4.09 -13.92 -9.60
CA GLU A 36 -3.31 -15.04 -10.16
C GLU A 36 -1.93 -14.62 -10.68
N LYS A 37 -1.75 -13.32 -11.00
CA LYS A 37 -0.48 -12.77 -11.49
C LYS A 37 0.47 -12.33 -10.37
N SER A 38 0.02 -12.33 -9.11
CA SER A 38 0.88 -11.97 -7.97
C SER A 38 1.67 -13.20 -7.52
N THR A 39 3.00 -13.11 -7.56
CA THR A 39 3.89 -14.17 -7.10
C THR A 39 3.90 -14.31 -5.57
N THR A 40 3.86 -13.18 -4.85
CA THR A 40 3.99 -13.16 -3.37
C THR A 40 2.68 -13.32 -2.62
N THR A 41 1.56 -12.82 -3.17
CA THR A 41 0.29 -12.73 -2.43
C THR A 41 -0.88 -12.99 -3.36
N ARG A 42 -1.06 -14.26 -3.74
CA ARG A 42 -2.12 -14.69 -4.69
C ARG A 42 -3.52 -14.43 -4.18
N LEU A 43 -3.73 -14.46 -2.86
CA LEU A 43 -5.01 -14.17 -2.21
C LEU A 43 -4.82 -13.02 -1.22
N ARG A 44 -5.67 -11.99 -1.33
CA ARG A 44 -5.72 -10.85 -0.41
C ARG A 44 -7.08 -10.77 0.25
N VAL A 45 -7.10 -10.44 1.53
CA VAL A 45 -8.33 -10.14 2.27
C VAL A 45 -8.54 -8.63 2.23
N VAL A 46 -9.70 -8.22 1.74
CA VAL A 46 -10.15 -6.84 1.57
C VAL A 46 -11.19 -6.56 2.66
N PHE A 47 -11.03 -5.46 3.40
CA PHE A 47 -11.86 -5.11 4.55
C PHE A 47 -12.68 -3.87 4.20
N ASP A 48 -13.97 -4.06 3.96
CA ASP A 48 -14.85 -2.96 3.54
C ASP A 48 -15.25 -2.08 4.72
N ALA A 49 -14.36 -1.16 5.10
CA ALA A 49 -14.61 -0.13 6.10
C ALA A 49 -15.60 0.96 5.63
N SER A 50 -16.02 0.93 4.36
CA SER A 50 -17.01 1.86 3.76
C SER A 50 -18.44 1.31 3.79
N ALA A 51 -18.61 0.01 4.04
CA ALA A 51 -19.92 -0.60 4.22
C ALA A 51 -20.68 0.09 5.34
N LYS A 52 -21.93 0.50 5.09
CA LYS A 52 -22.78 1.18 6.09
C LYS A 52 -23.40 0.17 7.04
N SER A 53 -23.36 0.48 8.33
CA SER A 53 -24.05 -0.30 9.35
C SER A 53 -25.55 0.05 9.43
N GLN A 54 -26.28 -0.60 10.34
CA GLN A 54 -27.71 -0.32 10.59
C GLN A 54 -27.98 1.14 11.02
N THR A 55 -26.96 1.87 11.49
CA THR A 55 -27.07 3.29 11.86
C THR A 55 -26.96 4.23 10.65
N GLY A 56 -26.65 3.71 9.45
CA GLY A 56 -26.43 4.49 8.24
C GLY A 56 -25.01 5.05 8.07
N TYR A 57 -24.16 4.91 9.09
CA TYR A 57 -22.75 5.30 9.07
C TYR A 57 -21.83 4.11 8.83
N SER A 58 -20.74 4.33 8.08
CA SER A 58 -19.63 3.38 7.91
C SER A 58 -18.56 3.58 8.98
N LEU A 59 -17.62 2.63 9.06
CA LEU A 59 -16.46 2.78 9.95
C LEU A 59 -15.64 4.02 9.55
N ASN A 60 -15.45 4.24 8.25
CA ASN A 60 -14.72 5.40 7.74
C ASN A 60 -15.38 6.75 8.05
N ASP A 61 -16.71 6.81 8.22
CA ASP A 61 -17.41 8.03 8.63
C ASP A 61 -17.16 8.39 10.10
N VAL A 62 -16.85 7.38 10.93
CA VAL A 62 -16.65 7.54 12.38
C VAL A 62 -15.17 7.70 12.72
N LEU A 63 -14.29 7.10 11.92
CA LEU A 63 -12.84 7.24 12.08
C LEU A 63 -12.39 8.64 11.69
N MET A 64 -11.62 9.29 12.56
CA MET A 64 -10.99 10.57 12.23
C MET A 64 -9.94 10.39 11.14
N THR A 65 -10.20 10.94 9.96
CA THR A 65 -9.15 11.17 8.95
C THR A 65 -8.15 12.19 9.51
N GLY A 66 -6.85 11.85 9.48
CA GLY A 66 -5.82 12.82 9.83
C GLY A 66 -5.90 14.06 8.91
N PRO A 67 -5.48 15.24 9.41
CA PRO A 67 -5.43 16.44 8.59
C PRO A 67 -4.46 16.24 7.42
N VAL A 68 -4.64 17.01 6.35
CA VAL A 68 -3.60 17.22 5.35
C VAL A 68 -2.37 17.74 6.10
N LEU A 69 -1.18 17.17 5.85
CA LEU A 69 0.11 17.35 6.56
C LEU A 69 0.62 18.81 6.67
N GLN A 70 -0.17 19.67 7.32
CA GLN A 70 0.17 20.94 7.97
C GLN A 70 -0.45 20.86 9.37
N ASP A 71 0.37 20.95 10.40
CA ASP A 71 -0.05 20.66 11.78
C ASP A 71 -0.73 21.84 12.48
N ASP A 72 -1.86 21.54 13.13
CA ASP A 72 -2.23 22.14 14.41
C ASP A 72 -2.01 21.08 15.51
N LEU A 73 -1.20 21.45 16.50
CA LEU A 73 -0.54 20.58 17.49
C LEU A 73 -1.52 19.85 18.43
N PHE A 74 -2.79 20.29 18.46
CA PHE A 74 -3.85 19.75 19.30
C PHE A 74 -4.41 18.39 18.84
N SER A 75 -4.16 17.99 17.59
CA SER A 75 -4.78 16.81 17.00
C SER A 75 -4.09 15.48 17.35
N ILE A 76 -2.85 15.51 17.84
CA ILE A 76 -2.02 14.30 18.09
C ILE A 76 -2.57 13.43 19.24
N PRO A 77 -2.93 13.97 20.43
CA PRO A 77 -3.34 13.14 21.56
C PRO A 77 -4.76 12.56 21.44
N LEU A 78 -5.65 13.24 20.72
CA LEU A 78 -7.03 12.79 20.47
C LEU A 78 -7.09 11.59 19.50
N ARG A 79 -6.19 11.55 18.51
CA ARG A 79 -6.10 10.48 17.51
C ARG A 79 -5.75 9.12 18.12
N TYR A 80 -4.86 9.09 19.10
CA TYR A 80 -4.49 7.85 19.82
C TYR A 80 -5.67 7.25 20.60
N ARG A 81 -6.62 8.08 21.06
CA ARG A 81 -7.77 7.63 21.85
C ARG A 81 -8.96 7.17 21.01
N MET A 82 -9.14 7.67 19.78
CA MET A 82 -10.26 7.24 18.91
C MET A 82 -9.99 5.94 18.13
N GLN A 83 -8.77 5.40 18.15
CA GLN A 83 -8.46 4.05 17.65
C GLN A 83 -8.97 2.91 18.55
N THR A 84 -9.61 3.22 19.68
CA THR A 84 -9.97 2.24 20.71
C THR A 84 -11.31 1.53 20.48
N SER A 85 -12.05 1.81 19.40
CA SER A 85 -13.21 0.98 19.06
C SER A 85 -12.73 -0.34 18.47
N PRO A 86 -13.04 -1.49 19.09
CA PRO A 86 -12.55 -2.78 18.62
C PRO A 86 -13.10 -3.07 17.22
N GLN A 87 -12.18 -3.22 16.26
CA GLN A 87 -12.49 -3.62 14.90
C GLN A 87 -12.64 -5.13 14.86
N ARG A 88 -13.84 -5.63 14.54
CA ARG A 88 -14.16 -7.05 14.60
C ARG A 88 -14.59 -7.59 13.25
N ILE A 89 -14.38 -8.88 13.07
CA ILE A 89 -14.81 -9.63 11.89
C ILE A 89 -15.41 -10.96 12.31
N PHE A 90 -16.32 -11.46 11.48
CA PHE A 90 -16.84 -12.81 11.59
C PHE A 90 -16.04 -13.76 10.71
N TRP A 91 -15.65 -14.92 11.22
CA TRP A 91 -14.97 -15.93 10.39
C TRP A 91 -15.35 -17.35 10.80
N ARG A 92 -15.41 -18.24 9.82
CA ARG A 92 -15.51 -19.70 10.00
C ARG A 92 -14.74 -20.37 8.89
N GLU A 93 -14.10 -21.49 9.18
CA GLU A 93 -13.30 -22.20 8.18
C GLU A 93 -14.16 -23.10 7.30
N ARG A 94 -15.21 -23.69 7.89
CA ARG A 94 -16.19 -24.51 7.16
C ARG A 94 -17.60 -23.97 7.35
N PRO A 95 -18.48 -24.08 6.33
CA PRO A 95 -19.89 -23.68 6.48
C PRO A 95 -20.63 -24.42 7.60
N SER A 96 -20.18 -25.63 7.96
CA SER A 96 -20.71 -26.46 9.03
C SER A 96 -20.28 -26.03 10.43
N GLU A 97 -19.27 -25.16 10.55
CA GLU A 97 -18.75 -24.70 11.83
C GLU A 97 -19.50 -23.45 12.31
N LYS A 98 -19.52 -23.27 13.64
CA LYS A 98 -20.05 -22.06 14.26
C LYS A 98 -19.20 -20.86 13.85
N VAL A 99 -19.86 -19.76 13.52
CA VAL A 99 -19.18 -18.49 13.24
C VAL A 99 -18.47 -18.01 14.50
N LYS A 100 -17.20 -17.67 14.37
CA LYS A 100 -16.34 -17.11 15.40
C LYS A 100 -16.13 -15.62 15.17
N ILE A 101 -15.80 -14.90 16.24
CA ILE A 101 -15.49 -13.47 16.20
C ILE A 101 -14.01 -13.27 16.42
N PHE A 102 -13.40 -12.47 15.56
CA PHE A 102 -12.01 -12.07 15.68
C PHE A 102 -11.93 -10.56 15.80
N GLU A 103 -11.07 -10.09 16.70
CA GLU A 103 -10.74 -8.68 16.86
C GLU A 103 -9.35 -8.41 16.28
N LEU A 104 -9.28 -7.39 15.42
CA LEU A 104 -8.08 -6.97 14.72
C LEU A 104 -7.22 -6.14 15.67
N GLN A 105 -5.93 -6.49 15.76
CA GLN A 105 -4.96 -5.85 16.65
C GLN A 105 -4.06 -4.85 15.93
N THR A 106 -4.12 -4.80 14.61
CA THR A 106 -3.32 -3.91 13.75
C THR A 106 -4.21 -2.92 13.01
N VAL A 107 -3.60 -1.81 12.57
CA VAL A 107 -4.26 -0.88 11.66
C VAL A 107 -4.53 -1.62 10.35
N THR A 108 -5.80 -1.84 10.04
CA THR A 108 -6.21 -2.50 8.80
C THR A 108 -6.16 -1.53 7.63
N TYR A 109 -5.75 -2.07 6.48
CA TYR A 109 -5.87 -1.38 5.20
C TYR A 109 -7.33 -0.99 4.94
N GLU A 110 -7.53 0.03 4.10
CA GLU A 110 -8.86 0.54 3.70
C GLU A 110 -9.63 1.31 4.78
N THR A 111 -9.06 1.40 5.99
CA THR A 111 -9.53 2.37 6.98
C THR A 111 -9.03 3.77 6.65
N ALA A 112 -9.90 4.76 6.78
CA ALA A 112 -9.63 6.16 6.46
C ALA A 112 -8.34 6.74 7.11
N PRO A 113 -7.97 6.41 8.36
CA PRO A 113 -6.74 6.91 8.96
C PRO A 113 -5.47 6.13 8.60
N ALA A 114 -5.58 4.95 7.96
CA ALA A 114 -4.43 4.05 7.76
C ALA A 114 -3.26 4.72 7.04
N SER A 115 -3.52 5.42 5.94
CA SER A 115 -2.49 6.11 5.16
C SER A 115 -1.82 7.22 5.97
N PHE A 116 -2.60 8.01 6.70
CA PHE A 116 -2.07 9.07 7.55
C PHE A 116 -1.16 8.50 8.65
N LEU A 117 -1.60 7.43 9.32
CA LEU A 117 -0.85 6.81 10.41
C LEU A 117 0.47 6.23 9.92
N ALA A 118 0.45 5.49 8.81
CA ALA A 118 1.66 4.92 8.21
C ALA A 118 2.67 6.01 7.85
N ILE A 119 2.22 7.07 7.16
CA ILE A 119 3.08 8.20 6.78
C ILE A 119 3.62 8.92 8.01
N ASN A 120 2.76 9.22 8.99
CA ASN A 120 3.15 9.97 10.16
C ASN A 120 4.15 9.19 11.04
N SER A 121 3.98 7.88 11.18
CA SER A 121 4.93 7.03 11.91
C SER A 121 6.34 7.08 11.30
N VAL A 122 6.47 7.02 9.98
CA VAL A 122 7.77 7.16 9.30
C VAL A 122 8.34 8.56 9.49
N ARG A 123 7.50 9.60 9.41
CA ARG A 123 7.92 11.00 9.57
C ARG A 123 8.41 11.31 10.97
N GLU A 124 7.70 10.87 12.01
CA GLU A 124 8.12 11.06 13.40
C GLU A 124 9.40 10.29 13.71
N LEU A 125 9.51 9.03 13.26
CA LEU A 125 10.76 8.26 13.37
C LEU A 125 11.94 8.98 12.71
N ALA A 126 11.72 9.57 11.53
CA ALA A 126 12.74 10.33 10.82
C ALA A 126 13.17 11.59 11.59
N LYS A 127 12.23 12.32 12.20
CA LYS A 127 12.54 13.49 13.04
C LYS A 127 13.33 13.09 14.29
N GLU A 128 12.91 12.04 14.98
CA GLU A 128 13.58 11.55 16.19
C GLU A 128 15.01 11.05 15.91
N GLN A 129 15.22 10.40 14.77
CA GLN A 129 16.51 9.84 14.39
C GLN A 129 17.35 10.75 13.50
N ALA A 130 16.94 12.01 13.28
CA ALA A 130 17.61 12.94 12.36
C ALA A 130 19.08 13.22 12.72
N VAL A 131 19.44 13.12 14.00
CA VAL A 131 20.83 13.28 14.45
C VAL A 131 21.68 12.04 14.14
N ASN A 132 21.08 10.85 14.26
CA ASN A 132 21.79 9.57 14.08
C ASN A 132 21.90 9.16 12.61
N TYR A 133 20.89 9.49 11.81
CA TYR A 133 20.77 9.14 10.40
C TYR A 133 20.32 10.38 9.59
N PRO A 134 21.16 11.41 9.44
CA PRO A 134 20.77 12.69 8.84
C PRO A 134 20.38 12.58 7.37
N VAL A 135 21.06 11.74 6.59
CA VAL A 135 20.73 11.48 5.19
C VAL A 135 19.46 10.65 5.10
N GLY A 136 19.38 9.56 5.87
CA GLY A 136 18.21 8.68 5.92
C GLY A 136 16.95 9.44 6.32
N ALA A 137 17.02 10.30 7.35
CA ALA A 137 15.88 11.10 7.80
C ALA A 137 15.39 12.08 6.73
N LYS A 138 16.31 12.75 6.03
CA LYS A 138 15.96 13.66 4.93
C LYS A 138 15.25 12.92 3.79
N ILE A 139 15.75 11.74 3.43
CA ILE A 139 15.15 10.88 2.41
C ILE A 139 13.78 10.38 2.88
N ALA A 140 13.66 9.91 4.12
CA ALA A 140 12.40 9.44 4.70
C ALA A 140 11.30 10.52 4.66
N LEU A 141 11.65 11.78 4.90
CA LEU A 141 10.71 12.89 4.92
C LEU A 141 10.30 13.38 3.51
N ARG A 142 11.17 13.18 2.51
CA ARG A 142 11.02 13.74 1.15
C ARG A 142 10.53 12.73 0.12
N ASP A 143 11.01 11.49 0.20
CA ASP A 143 10.97 10.51 -0.91
C ASP A 143 9.99 9.36 -0.68
N PHE A 144 9.35 9.29 0.49
CA PHE A 144 8.24 8.37 0.70
C PHE A 144 6.96 8.91 0.05
N TYR A 145 6.36 8.07 -0.77
CA TYR A 145 4.98 8.19 -1.21
C TYR A 145 4.18 7.05 -0.58
N VAL A 146 3.46 7.36 0.51
CA VAL A 146 2.74 6.36 1.30
C VAL A 146 3.68 5.24 1.76
N ASP A 147 3.58 4.05 1.18
CA ASP A 147 4.38 2.86 1.46
C ASP A 147 5.59 2.68 0.53
N ASP A 148 5.65 3.41 -0.59
CA ASP A 148 6.73 3.32 -1.57
C ASP A 148 7.83 4.36 -1.30
N LEU A 149 9.08 3.92 -1.20
CA LEU A 149 10.26 4.80 -1.17
C LEU A 149 10.85 4.93 -2.58
N ILE A 150 10.88 6.14 -3.13
CA ILE A 150 11.40 6.40 -4.47
C ILE A 150 12.48 7.47 -4.39
N THR A 151 13.74 7.04 -4.43
CA THR A 151 14.88 7.92 -4.26
C THR A 151 15.95 7.71 -5.33
N GLY A 152 16.88 8.65 -5.42
CA GLY A 152 18.00 8.66 -6.35
C GLY A 152 19.13 9.57 -5.87
N ALA A 153 20.31 9.41 -6.44
CA ALA A 153 21.47 10.26 -6.18
C ALA A 153 22.31 10.43 -7.44
N ASN A 154 23.26 11.37 -7.42
CA ASN A 154 24.10 11.67 -8.58
C ASN A 154 25.32 10.75 -8.67
N THR A 155 25.67 10.08 -7.57
CA THR A 155 26.81 9.15 -7.50
C THR A 155 26.39 7.83 -6.86
N LYS A 156 27.13 6.75 -7.14
CA LYS A 156 26.85 5.43 -6.55
C LYS A 156 27.12 5.46 -5.04
N GLU A 157 28.16 6.15 -4.62
CA GLU A 157 28.59 6.27 -3.23
C GLU A 157 27.49 6.92 -2.37
N GLU A 158 26.86 7.98 -2.88
CA GLU A 158 25.70 8.60 -2.23
C GLU A 158 24.53 7.63 -2.08
N LEU A 159 24.24 6.81 -3.11
CA LEU A 159 23.17 5.80 -3.03
C LEU A 159 23.43 4.75 -1.95
N PHE A 160 24.67 4.29 -1.80
CA PHE A 160 25.02 3.34 -0.73
C PHE A 160 24.86 3.95 0.66
N VAL A 161 25.22 5.22 0.85
CA VAL A 161 25.00 5.94 2.11
C VAL A 161 23.50 6.08 2.40
N ILE A 162 22.72 6.55 1.41
CA ILE A 162 21.27 6.69 1.52
C ILE A 162 20.64 5.35 1.93
N LYS A 163 21.00 4.26 1.23
CA LYS A 163 20.50 2.92 1.50
C LYS A 163 20.85 2.46 2.92
N GLY A 164 22.11 2.62 3.34
CA GLY A 164 22.56 2.19 4.66
C GLY A 164 21.84 2.92 5.79
N GLU A 165 21.73 4.24 5.67
CA GLU A 165 21.05 5.07 6.67
C GLU A 165 19.54 4.81 6.70
N ILE A 166 18.87 4.71 5.54
CA ILE A 166 17.41 4.53 5.52
C ILE A 166 17.01 3.16 6.08
N VAL A 167 17.76 2.10 5.77
CA VAL A 167 17.52 0.76 6.34
C VAL A 167 17.74 0.78 7.85
N SER A 168 18.81 1.42 8.32
CA SER A 168 19.10 1.52 9.75
C SER A 168 18.05 2.33 10.51
N LEU A 169 17.60 3.45 9.93
CA LEU A 169 16.56 4.31 10.47
C LEU A 169 15.24 3.54 10.59
N LEU A 170 14.78 2.90 9.51
CA LEU A 170 13.50 2.19 9.50
C LEU A 170 13.52 0.96 10.43
N LYS A 171 14.66 0.28 10.53
CA LYS A 171 14.87 -0.82 11.48
C LYS A 171 14.68 -0.38 12.93
N LYS A 172 14.95 0.88 13.30
CA LYS A 172 14.65 1.41 14.65
C LYS A 172 13.14 1.49 14.92
N GLY A 173 12.34 1.69 13.88
CA GLY A 173 10.88 1.66 13.96
C GLY A 173 10.26 0.28 13.72
N GLY A 174 11.08 -0.78 13.58
CA GLY A 174 10.60 -2.12 13.23
C GLY A 174 10.03 -2.21 11.81
N LEU A 175 10.41 -1.28 10.93
CA LEU A 175 9.98 -1.23 9.54
C LEU A 175 11.06 -1.82 8.64
N GLU A 176 10.69 -2.76 7.78
CA GLU A 176 11.60 -3.40 6.84
C GLU A 176 11.22 -3.06 5.39
N LEU A 177 12.19 -2.58 4.62
CA LEU A 177 12.03 -2.31 3.19
C LEU A 177 12.19 -3.60 2.39
N ALA A 178 11.21 -3.87 1.53
CA ALA A 178 11.20 -5.03 0.64
C ALA A 178 11.12 -4.58 -0.83
N LYS A 179 11.32 -5.53 -1.75
CA LYS A 179 11.15 -5.35 -3.21
C LYS A 179 12.02 -4.24 -3.81
N TRP A 180 13.31 -4.27 -3.46
CA TRP A 180 14.30 -3.33 -3.98
C TRP A 180 14.42 -3.41 -5.51
N ALA A 181 14.64 -2.26 -6.13
CA ALA A 181 14.77 -2.09 -7.56
C ALA A 181 15.77 -0.97 -7.84
N SER A 182 16.80 -1.22 -8.67
CA SER A 182 17.82 -0.22 -8.99
C SER A 182 18.46 -0.47 -10.35
N ASN A 183 18.83 0.61 -11.03
CA ASN A 183 19.69 0.56 -12.22
C ASN A 183 21.17 0.33 -11.87
N VAL A 184 21.53 0.33 -10.58
CA VAL A 184 22.87 0.04 -10.07
C VAL A 184 22.88 -1.38 -9.47
N LYS A 185 23.45 -2.34 -10.20
CA LYS A 185 23.45 -3.77 -9.80
C LYS A 185 24.18 -4.02 -8.48
N GLU A 186 25.27 -3.30 -8.20
CA GLU A 186 26.01 -3.47 -6.94
C GLU A 186 25.16 -3.14 -5.69
N LEU A 187 24.16 -2.26 -5.86
CA LEU A 187 23.22 -1.91 -4.80
C LEU A 187 22.24 -3.07 -4.50
N MET A 188 21.96 -3.91 -5.49
CA MET A 188 21.12 -5.10 -5.35
C MET A 188 21.90 -6.26 -4.73
N ASP A 189 23.16 -6.47 -5.14
CA ASP A 189 24.00 -7.56 -4.65
C ASP A 189 24.32 -7.46 -3.14
N SER A 190 24.35 -6.24 -2.61
CA SER A 190 24.52 -5.98 -1.17
C SER A 190 23.26 -6.28 -0.32
N LEU A 191 22.17 -6.78 -0.91
CA LEU A 191 20.95 -7.23 -0.21
C LEU A 191 20.87 -8.76 -0.06
N THR A 192 21.69 -9.49 -0.81
CA THR A 192 21.53 -10.94 -1.03
C THR A 192 21.84 -11.81 0.21
N GLU A 193 22.32 -11.24 1.32
CA GLU A 193 22.48 -11.98 2.58
C GLU A 193 21.19 -12.04 3.44
N VAL A 194 20.15 -11.26 3.13
CA VAL A 194 18.96 -11.13 4.02
C VAL A 194 17.61 -11.35 3.33
N ALA A 195 17.53 -11.41 2.00
CA ALA A 195 16.24 -11.58 1.31
C ALA A 195 16.18 -12.90 0.54
N GLU A 196 15.39 -13.84 1.06
CA GLU A 196 14.87 -14.95 0.27
C GLU A 196 14.27 -14.43 -1.05
N GLU A 197 14.58 -15.18 -2.11
CA GLU A 197 14.27 -14.93 -3.50
C GLU A 197 12.88 -14.31 -3.75
N ASN A 198 12.85 -12.99 -3.96
CA ASN A 198 11.79 -12.36 -4.72
C ASN A 198 12.35 -11.96 -6.09
N ILE A 199 12.86 -12.95 -6.82
CA ILE A 199 13.19 -12.81 -8.24
C ILE A 199 11.86 -12.63 -8.97
N THR A 200 11.52 -11.38 -9.30
CA THR A 200 10.50 -11.11 -10.31
C THR A 200 11.04 -11.62 -11.64
N PHE A 201 10.61 -12.83 -12.03
CA PHE A 201 10.76 -13.34 -13.39
C PHE A 201 9.84 -12.57 -14.34
N ASP A 202 10.07 -11.26 -14.50
CA ASP A 202 9.61 -10.53 -15.68
C ASP A 202 10.79 -10.53 -16.63
N ARG A 203 10.62 -11.07 -17.84
CA ARG A 203 11.72 -11.33 -18.80
C ARG A 203 12.49 -10.06 -19.23
N ASP A 204 12.05 -8.87 -18.80
CA ASP A 204 12.53 -7.55 -19.25
C ASP A 204 13.05 -6.61 -18.14
N ASN A 205 13.36 -7.08 -16.91
CA ASN A 205 13.83 -6.23 -15.79
C ASN A 205 12.92 -5.00 -15.56
N THR A 206 11.62 -5.19 -15.72
CA THR A 206 10.59 -4.15 -15.58
C THR A 206 10.01 -4.15 -14.18
N THR A 207 10.00 -2.99 -13.52
CA THR A 207 9.30 -2.78 -12.24
C THR A 207 8.22 -1.74 -12.38
N ARG A 208 7.10 -1.90 -11.65
CA ARG A 208 6.08 -0.86 -11.55
C ARG A 208 6.37 0.02 -10.36
N THR A 209 6.43 1.33 -10.58
CA THR A 209 6.57 2.35 -9.56
C THR A 209 5.41 3.33 -9.72
N LEU A 210 4.55 3.44 -8.70
CA LEU A 210 3.33 4.27 -8.74
C LEU A 210 2.42 4.01 -9.95
N GLY A 211 2.36 2.75 -10.40
CA GLY A 211 1.56 2.33 -11.57
C GLY A 211 2.22 2.56 -12.93
N ILE A 212 3.38 3.20 -13.01
CA ILE A 212 4.17 3.38 -14.25
C ILE A 212 5.22 2.26 -14.34
N ILE A 213 5.45 1.74 -15.55
CA ILE A 213 6.48 0.71 -15.77
C ILE A 213 7.83 1.40 -15.97
N ARG A 214 8.86 0.94 -15.27
CA ARG A 214 10.24 1.39 -15.42
C ARG A 214 11.11 0.23 -15.87
N ASN A 215 11.86 0.43 -16.94
CA ASN A 215 12.95 -0.45 -17.33
C ASN A 215 14.21 -0.03 -16.56
N GLN A 216 14.74 -0.92 -15.73
CA GLN A 216 15.87 -0.60 -14.84
C GLN A 216 17.18 -0.45 -15.60
N ASP A 217 17.45 -1.30 -16.61
CA ASP A 217 18.72 -1.31 -17.33
C ASP A 217 18.92 -0.05 -18.18
N ARG A 218 17.83 0.47 -18.77
CA ARG A 218 17.86 1.64 -19.68
C ARG A 218 17.45 2.93 -19.00
N ASP A 219 16.97 2.87 -17.76
CA ASP A 219 16.35 3.98 -17.03
C ASP A 219 15.23 4.68 -17.83
N LEU A 220 14.33 3.89 -18.41
CA LEU A 220 13.23 4.39 -19.24
C LEU A 220 11.88 4.13 -18.59
N LEU A 221 11.03 5.16 -18.60
CA LEU A 221 9.60 4.99 -18.36
C LEU A 221 8.96 4.34 -19.58
N THR A 222 8.20 3.29 -19.34
CA THR A 222 7.54 2.46 -20.34
C THR A 222 6.04 2.48 -20.10
N TYR A 223 5.28 2.48 -21.20
CA TYR A 223 3.82 2.43 -21.18
C TYR A 223 3.35 1.16 -21.86
N THR A 224 2.41 0.45 -21.22
CA THR A 224 1.73 -0.66 -21.88
C THR A 224 0.60 -0.09 -22.73
N VAL A 225 0.68 -0.33 -24.03
CA VAL A 225 -0.44 -0.10 -24.94
C VAL A 225 -1.28 -1.39 -24.97
N PRO A 226 -2.60 -1.32 -24.83
CA PRO A 226 -3.46 -2.50 -24.90
C PRO A 226 -3.27 -3.18 -26.26
N ASP A 227 -3.23 -4.51 -26.24
CA ASP A 227 -3.20 -5.28 -27.48
C ASP A 227 -4.50 -5.03 -28.25
N MET A 228 -4.38 -4.23 -29.31
CA MET A 228 -5.50 -3.88 -30.15
C MET A 228 -5.75 -5.02 -31.11
N LYS A 229 -6.33 -6.11 -30.59
CA LYS A 229 -6.86 -7.18 -31.44
C LYS A 229 -7.69 -6.54 -32.54
N GLU A 230 -7.37 -6.84 -33.80
CA GLU A 230 -8.11 -6.38 -34.96
C GLU A 230 -9.57 -6.83 -34.80
N LYS A 231 -10.40 -5.94 -34.25
CA LYS A 231 -11.84 -6.14 -34.25
C LYS A 231 -12.30 -5.73 -35.64
N ASN A 232 -13.03 -6.62 -36.32
CA ASN A 232 -13.63 -6.36 -37.63
C ASN A 232 -14.47 -5.07 -37.71
N ARG A 233 -14.84 -4.47 -36.56
CA ARG A 233 -15.54 -3.21 -36.48
C ARG A 233 -15.00 -2.34 -35.35
N VAL A 234 -14.34 -1.24 -35.71
CA VAL A 234 -13.90 -0.20 -34.78
C VAL A 234 -15.05 0.78 -34.57
N THR A 235 -15.40 1.08 -33.31
CA THR A 235 -16.40 2.08 -32.94
C THR A 235 -15.79 3.15 -32.04
N LYS A 236 -16.39 4.34 -31.97
CA LYS A 236 -15.98 5.40 -31.03
C LYS A 236 -15.85 4.88 -29.59
N ARG A 237 -16.80 4.02 -29.16
CA ARG A 237 -16.78 3.38 -27.83
C ARG A 237 -15.60 2.43 -27.67
N THR A 238 -15.25 1.68 -28.70
CA THR A 238 -14.08 0.78 -28.70
C THR A 238 -12.77 1.57 -28.61
N ILE A 239 -12.67 2.69 -29.35
CA ILE A 239 -11.53 3.60 -29.29
C ILE A 239 -11.38 4.16 -27.87
N LEU A 240 -12.45 4.71 -27.29
CA LEU A 240 -12.42 5.29 -25.95
C LEU A 240 -12.07 4.24 -24.88
N SER A 241 -12.63 3.03 -24.98
CA SER A 241 -12.34 1.92 -24.07
C SER A 241 -10.90 1.43 -24.15
N ASN A 242 -10.25 1.55 -25.31
CA ASN A 242 -8.83 1.18 -25.46
C ASN A 242 -7.93 2.30 -24.90
N ILE A 243 -8.24 3.56 -25.19
CA ILE A 243 -7.49 4.70 -24.64
C ILE A 243 -7.56 4.74 -23.11
N SER A 244 -8.71 4.42 -22.51
CA SER A 244 -8.88 4.44 -21.05
C SER A 244 -8.04 3.39 -20.32
N GLN A 245 -7.51 2.39 -21.03
CA GLN A 245 -6.59 1.40 -20.46
C GLN A 245 -5.14 1.90 -20.42
N ILE A 246 -4.82 3.00 -21.12
CA ILE A 246 -3.51 3.63 -21.09
C ILE A 246 -3.41 4.50 -19.84
N PHE A 247 -2.60 4.05 -18.88
CA PHE A 247 -2.33 4.81 -17.65
C PHE A 247 -1.19 5.81 -17.88
N ASP A 248 -1.54 7.10 -18.00
CA ASP A 248 -0.58 8.21 -18.18
C ASP A 248 -0.79 9.33 -17.16
N PRO A 249 -0.36 9.12 -15.90
CA PRO A 249 -0.56 10.10 -14.83
C PRO A 249 0.27 11.39 -15.05
N LEU A 250 1.34 11.33 -15.83
CA LEU A 250 2.23 12.46 -16.11
C LEU A 250 1.88 13.19 -17.41
N GLY A 251 0.98 12.66 -18.23
CA GLY A 251 0.60 13.24 -19.51
C GLY A 251 1.69 13.17 -20.60
N LEU A 252 2.74 12.35 -20.42
CA LEU A 252 3.91 12.32 -21.32
C LEU A 252 3.55 11.81 -22.72
N ILE A 253 2.54 10.95 -22.82
CA ILE A 253 2.03 10.43 -24.10
C ILE A 253 0.70 11.11 -24.50
N GLY A 254 0.36 12.21 -23.85
CA GLY A 254 -0.78 13.08 -24.15
C GLY A 254 -0.96 13.39 -25.63
N PRO A 255 0.10 13.75 -26.40
CA PRO A 255 -0.01 14.00 -27.84
C PRO A 255 -0.56 12.81 -28.65
N PHE A 256 -0.30 11.57 -28.22
CA PHE A 256 -0.83 10.36 -28.85
C PHE A 256 -2.26 10.07 -28.40
N ILE A 257 -2.53 10.24 -27.10
CA ILE A 257 -3.86 10.05 -26.51
C ILE A 257 -4.88 11.03 -27.12
N ILE A 258 -4.50 12.29 -27.32
CA ILE A 258 -5.39 13.34 -27.86
C ILE A 258 -5.85 13.01 -29.28
N ARG A 259 -4.96 12.52 -30.16
CA ARG A 259 -5.34 12.12 -31.52
C ARG A 259 -6.44 11.07 -31.50
N SER A 260 -6.29 10.06 -30.64
CA SER A 260 -7.27 9.00 -30.48
C SER A 260 -8.57 9.50 -29.85
N LYS A 261 -8.50 10.46 -28.90
CA LYS A 261 -9.69 11.11 -28.34
C LYS A 261 -10.46 11.90 -29.39
N LEU A 262 -9.79 12.66 -30.26
CA LEU A 262 -10.42 13.41 -31.36
C LEU A 262 -11.19 12.51 -32.32
N LEU A 263 -10.69 11.30 -32.60
CA LEU A 263 -11.39 10.31 -33.42
C LEU A 263 -12.62 9.68 -32.74
N SER A 264 -12.69 9.78 -31.40
CA SER A 264 -13.77 9.22 -30.58
C SER A 264 -14.88 10.22 -30.22
N ILE A 265 -14.67 11.52 -30.46
CA ILE A 265 -15.67 12.59 -30.34
C ILE A 265 -16.59 12.55 -31.55
#